data_AF-A0A3N5I426-F1
#
_entry.id   AF-A0A3N5I426-F1
#
_cell.length_a   1.000
_cell.length_b   1.000
_cell.length_c   1.000
_cell.angle_alpha   90.00
_cell.angle_beta   90.00
_cell.angle_gamma   90.00
#
_symmetry.space_group_name_H-M   'P 1'
#
loop_
_entity.id
_entity.type
_entity.pdbx_description
1 polymer ?
#
loop_
_entity_poly.entity_id
_entity_poly.type
_entity_poly.pdbx_seq_one_letter_code
_entity_poly.pdbx_strand_id
1 'polypeptide(L)'
;FGYTVADYQPLASHPDTGLVFAGYELPMFRETAAAMVKYHESFPLSGIIGWDVCIDRECRPQVFEWNLWRAGITFGETTGGPNFRGLGWENLWKDQAC
;
A
#
# COMPACT_ATOMS: atom_id res chain seq x y z
N PHE A 1 -10.09 -2.67 -5.67
CA PHE A 1 -9.80 -3.99 -6.25
C PHE A 1 -8.77 -4.66 -5.36
N GLY A 2 -8.86 -5.97 -5.17
CA GLY A 2 -7.85 -6.75 -4.44
C GLY A 2 -6.93 -7.48 -5.42
N TYR A 3 -5.90 -8.15 -4.91
CA TYR A 3 -5.00 -8.98 -5.72
C TYR A 3 -4.62 -10.25 -4.96
N THR A 4 -4.33 -11.33 -5.68
CA THR A 4 -3.73 -12.54 -5.11
C THR A 4 -2.27 -12.29 -4.72
N VAL A 5 -1.82 -12.94 -3.65
CA VAL A 5 -0.46 -12.75 -3.11
C VAL A 5 0.62 -13.47 -3.95
N ALA A 6 0.26 -14.57 -4.61
CA ALA A 6 1.22 -15.41 -5.34
C ALA A 6 1.56 -14.85 -6.73
N ASP A 7 0.57 -14.32 -7.45
CA ASP A 7 0.65 -14.02 -8.88
C ASP A 7 -0.02 -12.68 -9.27
N TYR A 8 -0.39 -11.85 -8.28
CA TYR A 8 -0.92 -10.50 -8.46
C TYR A 8 -2.13 -10.42 -9.40
N GLN A 9 -2.96 -11.46 -9.43
CA GLN A 9 -4.19 -11.47 -10.22
C GLN A 9 -5.28 -10.64 -9.53
N PRO A 10 -6.01 -9.79 -10.27
CA PRO A 10 -7.02 -8.92 -9.70
C PRO A 10 -8.21 -9.72 -9.14
N LEU A 11 -8.74 -9.26 -8.01
CA LEU A 11 -9.91 -9.79 -7.34
C LEU A 11 -11.00 -8.71 -7.23
N ALA A 12 -12.25 -9.11 -7.49
CA ALA A 12 -13.42 -8.25 -7.33
C ALA A 12 -13.96 -8.22 -5.89
N SER A 13 -13.69 -9.27 -5.11
CA SER A 13 -14.11 -9.41 -3.72
C SER A 13 -13.06 -10.13 -2.87
N HIS A 14 -13.11 -9.93 -1.55
CA HIS A 14 -12.26 -10.64 -0.60
C HIS A 14 -12.58 -12.14 -0.61
N PRO A 15 -11.57 -13.03 -0.66
CA PRO A 15 -11.80 -14.47 -0.79
C PRO A 15 -12.51 -15.07 0.42
N ASP A 16 -12.18 -14.61 1.63
CA ASP A 16 -12.76 -15.18 2.86
C ASP A 16 -14.12 -14.58 3.26
N THR A 17 -14.29 -13.25 3.13
CA THR A 17 -15.49 -12.55 3.61
C THR A 17 -16.51 -12.27 2.51
N GLY A 18 -16.13 -12.42 1.23
CA GLY A 18 -16.95 -12.05 0.09
C GLY A 18 -17.17 -10.55 -0.09
N LEU A 19 -16.51 -9.71 0.71
CA LEU A 19 -16.63 -8.25 0.63
C LEU A 19 -16.26 -7.76 -0.78
N VAL A 20 -17.19 -7.11 -1.47
CA VAL A 20 -16.95 -6.50 -2.78
C VAL A 20 -16.14 -5.21 -2.63
N PHE A 21 -15.07 -5.07 -3.40
CA PHE A 21 -14.20 -3.88 -3.29
C PHE A 21 -14.77 -2.65 -3.99
N ALA A 22 -15.57 -2.84 -5.04
CA ALA A 22 -16.12 -1.73 -5.81
C ALA A 22 -17.12 -0.94 -4.94
N GLY A 23 -16.85 0.35 -4.74
CA GLY A 23 -17.67 1.22 -3.90
C GLY A 23 -17.50 1.04 -2.40
N TYR A 24 -16.59 0.15 -1.96
CA TYR A 24 -16.25 0.02 -0.55
C TYR A 24 -15.25 1.11 -0.15
N GLU A 25 -15.56 1.84 0.92
CA GLU A 25 -14.68 2.82 1.53
C GLU A 25 -14.12 2.28 2.83
N LEU A 26 -12.79 2.30 2.98
CA LEU A 26 -12.17 1.93 4.24
C LEU A 26 -12.50 3.02 5.29
N PRO A 27 -13.10 2.66 6.44
CA PRO A 27 -13.36 3.63 7.49
C PRO A 27 -12.06 4.26 7.98
N MET A 28 -12.11 5.54 8.32
CA MET A 28 -10.99 6.29 8.91
C MET A 28 -9.72 6.33 8.06
N PHE A 29 -9.83 6.14 6.73
CA PHE A 29 -8.66 6.07 5.85
C PHE A 29 -7.77 7.32 5.95
N ARG A 30 -8.38 8.52 5.94
CA ARG A 30 -7.63 9.79 5.98
C ARG A 30 -6.94 10.01 7.32
N GLU A 31 -7.63 9.70 8.40
CA GLU A 31 -7.15 9.80 9.77
C GLU A 31 -6.02 8.82 10.02
N THR A 32 -6.14 7.60 9.48
CA THR A 32 -5.10 6.58 9.52
C THR A 32 -3.86 7.02 8.75
N ALA A 33 -4.03 7.53 7.53
CA ALA A 33 -2.92 8.03 6.73
C ALA A 33 -2.18 9.19 7.44
N ALA A 34 -2.93 10.14 8.01
CA ALA A 34 -2.36 11.25 8.77
C ALA A 34 -1.59 10.77 10.02
N ALA A 35 -2.13 9.77 10.74
CA ALA A 35 -1.44 9.17 11.87
C ALA A 35 -0.12 8.50 11.45
N MET A 36 -0.09 7.78 10.32
CA MET A 36 1.12 7.11 9.84
C MET A 36 2.18 8.12 9.38
N VAL A 37 1.80 9.23 8.76
CA VAL A 37 2.72 10.32 8.44
C VAL A 37 3.36 10.87 9.72
N LYS A 38 2.56 11.16 10.75
CA LYS A 38 3.07 11.63 12.05
C LYS A 38 4.00 10.61 12.72
N TYR A 39 3.68 9.32 12.65
CA TYR A 39 4.56 8.27 13.19
C TYR A 39 5.85 8.13 12.38
N HIS A 40 5.79 8.24 11.06
CA HIS A 40 6.98 8.24 10.21
C HIS A 40 7.93 9.40 10.57
N GLU A 41 7.39 10.60 10.81
CA GLU A 41 8.19 11.76 11.24
C GLU A 41 8.92 11.54 12.57
N SER A 42 8.41 10.66 13.44
CA SER A 42 9.09 10.29 14.69
C SER A 42 10.29 9.35 14.50
N PHE A 43 10.42 8.76 13.31
CA PHE A 43 11.54 7.88 12.93
C PHE A 43 12.17 8.32 11.59
N PRO A 44 12.98 9.40 11.57
CA PRO A 44 13.44 10.04 10.34
C PRO A 44 14.57 9.29 9.61
N LEU A 45 14.99 8.12 10.10
CA LEU A 45 16.13 7.39 9.53
C LEU A 45 15.78 6.59 8.27
N SER A 46 14.50 6.25 8.07
CA SER A 46 14.06 5.53 6.87
C SER A 46 13.26 6.45 5.95
N GLY A 47 13.63 6.48 4.67
CA GLY A 47 12.87 7.21 3.66
C GLY A 47 11.51 6.58 3.35
N ILE A 48 11.34 5.27 3.62
CA ILE A 48 10.11 4.51 3.34
C ILE A 48 9.88 3.51 4.48
N ILE A 49 8.65 3.41 4.96
CA ILE A 49 8.22 2.42 5.96
C ILE A 49 6.88 1.85 5.49
N GLY A 50 6.76 0.53 5.48
CA GLY A 50 5.48 -0.15 5.25
C GLY A 50 4.78 -0.34 6.59
N TRP A 51 3.66 0.34 6.81
CA TRP A 51 2.93 0.28 8.07
C TRP A 51 1.75 -0.69 7.97
N ASP A 52 1.70 -1.66 8.87
CA ASP A 52 0.55 -2.55 9.02
C ASP A 52 -0.34 -2.04 10.15
N VAL A 53 -1.58 -1.70 9.80
CA VAL A 53 -2.49 -0.94 10.66
C VAL A 53 -3.88 -1.57 10.62
N CYS A 54 -4.59 -1.58 11.74
CA CYS A 54 -6.05 -1.79 11.75
C CYS A 54 -6.80 -0.62 12.36
N ILE A 55 -8.13 -0.68 12.21
CA ILE A 55 -9.06 0.17 12.92
C ILE A 55 -9.67 -0.65 14.06
N ASP A 56 -9.55 -0.17 15.29
CA ASP A 56 -10.16 -0.81 16.46
C ASP A 56 -11.68 -0.56 16.56
N ARG A 57 -12.31 -1.10 17.60
CA ARG A 57 -13.76 -0.98 17.83
C ARG A 57 -14.20 0.44 18.17
N GLU A 58 -13.26 1.32 18.54
CA GLU A 58 -13.49 2.73 18.84
C GLU A 58 -13.12 3.63 17.67
N CYS A 59 -12.96 3.07 16.45
CA CYS A 59 -12.58 3.78 15.24
C CYS A 59 -11.21 4.48 15.32
N ARG A 60 -10.25 3.88 16.04
CA ARG A 60 -8.89 4.41 16.14
C ARG A 60 -7.89 3.57 15.34
N PRO A 61 -6.95 4.21 14.62
CA PRO A 61 -5.85 3.50 13.97
C PRO A 61 -4.91 2.88 15.00
N GLN A 62 -4.62 1.60 14.88
CA GLN A 62 -3.67 0.85 15.71
C GLN A 62 -2.60 0.22 14.83
N VAL A 63 -1.33 0.53 15.12
CA VAL A 63 -0.17 -0.06 14.42
C VAL A 63 0.16 -1.41 15.05
N PHE A 64 0.36 -2.42 14.21
CA PHE A 64 0.83 -3.74 14.66
C PHE A 64 2.25 -4.05 14.22
N GLU A 65 2.63 -3.62 13.03
CA GLU A 65 3.93 -3.91 12.44
C GLU A 65 4.39 -2.76 11.54
N TRP A 66 5.71 -2.70 11.39
CA TRP A 66 6.41 -1.79 10.49
C TRP A 66 7.51 -2.55 9.76
N ASN A 67 7.49 -2.43 8.44
CA ASN A 67 8.37 -3.14 7.52
C ASN A 67 9.36 -2.17 6.89
N LEU A 68 10.64 -2.31 7.25
CA LEU A 68 11.73 -1.52 6.65
C LEU A 68 12.29 -2.18 5.39
N TRP A 69 12.31 -3.52 5.35
CA TRP A 69 12.77 -4.27 4.18
C TRP A 69 11.60 -4.52 3.22
N ARG A 70 11.74 -4.08 1.96
CA ARG A 70 10.73 -4.29 0.90
C ARG A 70 9.33 -3.86 1.32
N ALA A 71 9.21 -2.66 1.89
CA ALA A 71 8.02 -1.96 2.40
C ALA A 71 6.80 -1.89 1.43
N GLY A 72 6.30 -3.04 0.95
CA GLY A 72 5.24 -3.15 -0.05
C GLY A 72 5.59 -2.70 -1.47
N ILE A 73 6.83 -2.25 -1.73
CA ILE A 73 7.21 -1.58 -2.99
C ILE A 73 6.87 -2.45 -4.21
N THR A 74 7.27 -3.72 -4.23
CA THR A 74 7.04 -4.62 -5.37
C THR A 74 5.56 -4.79 -5.69
N PHE A 75 4.71 -4.91 -4.67
CA PHE A 75 3.26 -5.01 -4.85
C PHE A 75 2.68 -3.73 -5.44
N GLY A 76 3.05 -2.57 -4.87
CA GLY A 76 2.60 -1.27 -5.35
C GLY A 76 2.99 -1.02 -6.80
N GLU A 77 4.23 -1.36 -7.17
CA GLU A 77 4.71 -1.19 -8.54
C GLU A 77 4.05 -2.13 -9.55
N THR A 78 3.83 -3.39 -9.14
CA THR A 78 3.22 -4.40 -10.01
C THR A 78 1.75 -4.08 -10.30
N THR A 79 1.05 -3.50 -9.33
CA THR A 79 -0.42 -3.28 -9.42
C THR A 79 -0.79 -1.86 -9.85
N GLY A 80 0.04 -0.86 -9.52
CA GLY A 80 -0.23 0.56 -9.74
C GLY A 80 0.79 1.30 -10.62
N GLY A 81 1.87 0.64 -11.03
CA GLY A 81 2.99 1.27 -11.73
C GLY A 81 4.00 1.95 -10.78
N PRO A 82 5.02 2.63 -11.32
CA PRO A 82 6.16 3.12 -10.53
C PRO A 82 5.73 3.97 -9.31
N ASN A 83 6.21 3.59 -8.12
CA ASN A 83 5.87 4.28 -6.87
C ASN A 83 6.55 5.65 -6.76
N PHE A 84 7.66 5.85 -7.48
CA PHE A 84 8.45 7.08 -7.47
C PHE A 84 8.53 7.67 -8.87
N ARG A 85 8.37 8.98 -8.96
CA ARG A 85 8.51 9.75 -10.21
C ARG A 85 9.84 10.47 -10.25
N GLY A 86 10.35 10.76 -11.44
CA GLY A 86 11.59 11.53 -11.62
C GLY A 86 12.85 10.72 -11.36
N LEU A 87 12.73 9.39 -11.23
CA LEU A 87 13.87 8.47 -11.20
C LEU A 87 14.18 7.88 -12.59
N GLY A 88 13.38 8.21 -13.60
CA GLY A 88 13.48 7.70 -14.97
C GLY A 88 12.83 6.34 -15.18
N TRP A 89 12.32 5.70 -14.12
CA TRP A 89 11.68 4.38 -14.17
C TRP A 89 10.40 4.36 -15.00
N GLU A 90 9.71 5.50 -15.05
CA GLU A 90 8.54 5.74 -15.89
C GLU A 90 8.80 5.61 -17.40
N ASN A 91 10.06 5.52 -17.81
CA ASN A 91 10.48 5.37 -19.20
C ASN A 91 11.04 3.98 -19.54
N LEU A 92 11.24 3.09 -18.55
CA LEU A 92 11.86 1.77 -18.78
C LEU A 92 11.08 0.88 -19.76
N TRP A 93 9.75 1.03 -19.82
CA TRP A 93 8.90 0.31 -20.77
C TRP A 93 8.89 0.92 -22.18
N LYS A 94 9.40 2.15 -22.34
CA LYS A 94 9.45 2.88 -23.62
C LYS A 94 10.74 2.59 -24.38
N ASP A 95 11.83 2.32 -23.67
CA ASP A 95 13.12 1.95 -24.26
C ASP A 95 13.19 0.44 -24.56
N GLN A 96 12.21 -0.08 -25.30
CA GLN A 96 12.35 -1.37 -25.97
C GLN A 96 13.02 -1.15 -27.33
N ALA A 97 14.29 -0.74 -27.31
CA ALA A 97 15.13 -0.93 -28.48
C ALA A 97 15.42 -2.44 -28.63
N CYS A 98 15.09 -2.97 -29.81
CA CYS A 98 15.39 -4.33 -30.24
C CYS A 98 16.89 -4.64 -30.18
#